data_AF-A0A0S8KQY2-F1
#
_entry.id   AF-A0A0S8KQY2-F1
#
_cell.length_a   1.000
_cell.length_b   1.000
_cell.length_c   1.000
_cell.angle_alpha   90.00
_cell.angle_beta   90.00
_cell.angle_gamma   90.00
#
_symmetry.space_group_name_H-M   'P 1'
#
loop_
_entity.id
_entity.type
_entity.pdbx_description
1 polymer ?
#
loop_
_entity_poly.entity_id
_entity_poly.type
_entity_poly.pdbx_seq_one_letter_code
_entity_poly.pdbx_strand_id
1 'polypeptide(L)' 'MKRVCINRHNGYINGLFMDWTVRKIGLKELWTLNWHRGYDTSGPWTKAGLVQPSDWPEWMRRFKDY' A
#
# COMPACT_ATOMS: atom_id res chain seq x y z
N MET A 1 -3.09 -6.84 2.31
CA MET A 1 -4.13 -5.98 1.70
C MET A 1 -4.72 -6.67 0.44
N LYS A 2 -6.03 -6.97 0.38
CA LYS A 2 -6.69 -7.48 -0.85
C LYS A 2 -8.03 -6.81 -1.19
N ARG A 3 -8.73 -6.21 -0.21
CA ARG A 3 -10.13 -5.76 -0.36
C ARG A 3 -10.31 -4.30 -0.78
N VAL A 4 -9.35 -3.41 -0.51
CA VAL A 4 -9.53 -1.95 -0.64
C VAL A 4 -8.50 -1.24 -1.53
N CYS A 5 -7.73 -1.96 -2.35
CA CYS A 5 -6.76 -1.35 -3.27
C CYS A 5 -7.44 -1.10 -4.62
N ILE A 6 -7.88 0.15 -4.85
CA ILE A 6 -8.55 0.55 -6.08
C ILE A 6 -7.94 1.85 -6.60
N ASN A 7 -7.54 1.87 -7.87
CA ASN A 7 -7.00 3.06 -8.52
C ASN A 7 -8.13 3.97 -9.06
N ARG A 8 -8.78 4.72 -8.16
CA ARG A 8 -9.78 5.74 -8.52
C ARG A 8 -9.25 7.18 -8.49
N HIS A 9 -8.05 7.39 -7.93
CA HIS A 9 -7.44 8.71 -7.74
C HIS A 9 -5.94 8.72 -8.14
N ASN A 10 -5.63 8.17 -9.32
CA ASN A 10 -4.30 8.25 -9.94
C ASN A 10 -3.14 7.78 -9.04
N GLY A 11 -3.27 6.59 -8.45
CA GLY A 11 -2.20 5.96 -7.66
C GLY A 11 -2.25 6.21 -6.16
N TYR A 12 -3.32 6.85 -5.66
CA TYR A 12 -3.47 7.17 -4.23
C TYR A 12 -4.88 6.91 -3.70
N ILE A 13 -5.00 6.82 -2.38
CA ILE A 13 -6.25 6.95 -1.61
C ILE A 13 -6.04 7.91 -0.44
N ASN A 14 -7.11 8.43 0.14
CA ASN A 14 -7.04 9.15 1.42
C ASN A 14 -7.41 8.19 2.56
N GLY A 15 -6.70 8.26 3.68
CA GLY A 15 -7.00 7.49 4.88
C GLY A 15 -7.07 8.39 6.11
N LEU A 16 -8.08 8.15 6.95
CA LEU A 16 -8.19 8.67 8.30
C LEU A 16 -7.62 7.64 9.27
N PHE A 17 -6.71 8.09 10.14
CA PHE A 17 -6.06 7.25 11.15
C PHE A 17 -6.66 7.47 12.54
N MET A 18 -6.36 6.56 13.47
CA MET A 18 -6.92 6.57 14.83
C MET A 18 -6.42 7.73 15.71
N ASP A 19 -5.40 8.45 15.24
CA ASP A 19 -4.90 9.69 15.83
C ASP A 19 -5.58 10.93 15.22
N TRP A 20 -6.66 10.75 14.47
CA TRP A 20 -7.41 11.78 13.74
C TRP A 20 -6.65 12.47 12.60
N THR A 21 -5.46 11.99 12.26
CA THR A 21 -4.74 12.52 11.09
C THR A 21 -5.32 11.98 9.79
N VAL A 22 -5.32 12.83 8.76
CA VAL A 22 -5.68 12.44 7.40
C VAL A 22 -4.42 12.47 6.55
N ARG A 23 -4.16 11.39 5.80
CA ARG A 23 -3.03 11.33 4.87
C ARG A 23 -3.45 10.84 3.50
N LYS A 24 -2.74 11.34 2.49
CA LYS A 24 -2.70 10.75 1.15
C LYS A 24 -1.76 9.54 1.18
N ILE A 25 -2.28 8.37 0.86
CA ILE A 25 -1.60 7.07 0.93
C ILE A 25 -1.40 6.56 -0.49
N GLY A 26 -0.18 6.15 -0.84
CA GLY A 26 0.08 5.52 -2.13
C GLY A 26 -0.56 4.13 -2.23
N LEU A 27 -0.97 3.68 -3.42
CA LEU A 27 -1.59 2.34 -3.55
C LEU A 27 -0.67 1.23 -3.02
N LYS A 28 0.62 1.26 -3.35
CA LYS A 28 1.61 0.29 -2.85
C LYS A 28 1.89 0.45 -1.34
N GLU A 29 1.75 1.65 -0.79
CA GLU A 29 1.90 1.93 0.65
C GLU A 29 0.85 1.20 1.49
N LEU A 30 -0.30 0.83 0.92
CA LEU A 30 -1.34 0.10 1.65
C LEU A 30 -0.86 -1.24 2.24
N TRP A 31 0.21 -1.83 1.70
CA TRP A 31 0.80 -3.04 2.24
C TRP A 31 1.74 -2.81 3.42
N THR A 32 2.21 -1.59 3.65
CA THR A 32 3.15 -1.25 4.73
C THR A 32 2.47 -0.69 5.99
N LEU A 33 1.17 -0.39 5.92
CA LEU A 33 0.39 0.13 7.04
C LEU A 33 -0.19 -0.99 7.91
N ASN A 34 -0.23 -0.76 9.22
CA ASN A 34 -0.84 -1.69 10.18
C ASN A 34 -2.37 -1.49 10.24
N TRP A 35 -3.12 -2.45 9.70
CA TRP A 35 -4.59 -2.39 9.66
C TRP A 35 -5.28 -3.12 10.82
N HIS A 36 -4.59 -4.07 11.45
CA HIS A 36 -5.11 -4.84 12.60
C HIS A 36 -3.94 -5.44 13.38
N ARG A 37 -4.15 -5.81 14.65
CA ARG A 37 -3.09 -6.24 15.59
C ARG A 37 -2.08 -7.27 15.05
N GLY A 38 -2.47 -8.13 14.12
CA GLY A 38 -1.62 -9.17 13.53
C GLY A 38 -1.26 -8.93 12.07
N TYR A 39 -1.40 -7.71 11.57
CA TYR A 39 -1.10 -7.38 10.18
C TYR A 39 0.42 -7.34 9.98
N ASP A 40 0.93 -8.19 9.09
CA ASP A 40 2.34 -8.22 8.73
C ASP A 40 2.69 -7.07 7.77
N THR A 41 3.34 -6.04 8.29
CA THR A 41 3.81 -4.88 7.53
C THR A 41 5.11 -5.15 6.76
N SER A 42 5.69 -6.34 6.91
CA SER A 42 6.88 -6.83 6.19
C SER A 42 6.56 -7.95 5.20
N GLY A 43 5.27 -8.12 4.87
CA GLY A 43 4.81 -9.20 4.00
C GLY A 43 5.35 -9.12 2.56
N PRO A 44 5.02 -10.12 1.71
CA PRO A 44 5.66 -10.34 0.41
C PRO A 44 5.46 -9.22 -0.62
N TRP A 45 4.51 -8.31 -0.41
CA TRP A 45 4.24 -7.16 -1.28
C TRP A 45 4.86 -5.87 -0.72
N THR A 46 6.01 -5.98 -0.07
CA THR A 46 6.78 -4.88 0.51
C THR A 46 8.26 -5.06 0.18
N LYS A 47 9.07 -4.00 0.31
CA LYS A 47 10.53 -4.11 0.14
C LYS A 47 11.18 -5.08 1.13
N ALA A 48 10.67 -5.16 2.36
CA ALA A 48 11.13 -6.13 3.35
C ALA A 48 10.81 -7.58 2.93
N GLY A 49 9.69 -7.77 2.24
CA GLY A 49 9.33 -9.03 1.57
C GLY A 49 10.03 -9.25 0.22
N LEU A 50 11.04 -8.43 -0.13
CA LEU A 50 11.86 -8.51 -1.34
C LEU A 50 11.11 -8.34 -2.67
N VAL A 51 9.93 -7.73 -2.65
CA VAL A 51 9.18 -7.44 -3.88
C VAL A 51 10.00 -6.57 -4.82
N GLN A 52 10.10 -6.98 -6.07
CA GLN A 52 10.75 -6.22 -7.13
C GLN A 52 9.72 -5.37 -7.89
N PRO A 53 10.14 -4.25 -8.52
CA PRO A 53 9.25 -3.44 -9.33
C PRO A 53 8.51 -4.22 -10.43
N SER A 54 9.16 -5.26 -10.98
CA SER A 54 8.60 -6.16 -12.01
C SER A 54 7.51 -7.10 -11.50
N ASP A 55 7.50 -7.41 -10.20
CA ASP A 55 6.54 -8.35 -9.60
C ASP A 55 5.13 -7.74 -9.51
N TRP A 56 5.06 -6.42 -9.49
CA TRP A 56 3.79 -5.70 -9.53
C TRP A 56 3.09 -5.89 -10.89
N PRO A 57 1.74 -5.97 -10.89
CA PRO A 57 0.96 -5.86 -12.13
C PRO A 57 1.37 -4.63 -12.93
N GLU A 58 1.37 -4.72 -14.26
CA GLU A 58 1.86 -3.67 -15.16
C GLU A 58 1.32 -2.27 -14.81
N TRP A 59 0.01 -2.19 -14.53
CA TRP A 59 -0.66 -0.93 -14.18
C TRP A 59 -0.16 -0.28 -12.88
N MET A 60 0.46 -1.05 -11.98
CA MET A 60 1.01 -0.57 -10.70
C MET A 60 2.49 -0.20 -10.79
N ARG A 61 3.23 -0.70 -11.78
CA ARG A 61 4.71 -0.56 -11.82
C ARG A 61 5.18 0.89 -11.78
N ARG A 62 4.42 1.79 -12.40
CA ARG A 62 4.70 3.25 -12.43
C ARG A 62 4.56 3.96 -11.08
N PHE A 63 3.90 3.34 -10.10
CA PHE A 63 3.70 3.96 -8.79
C PHE A 63 4.90 3.75 -7.89
N LYS A 64 5.17 4.73 -7.02
CA LYS A 64 6.26 4.71 -6.03
C LYS A 64 6.24 3.43 -5.21
N ASP A 65 7.40 2.80 -5.04
CA ASP A 65 7.59 1.67 -4.13
C ASP A 65 7.81 2.14 -2.69
N TYR A 66 7.23 1.41 -1.75
CA TYR A 66 7.25 1.71 -0.32
C TYR A 66 8.06 0.67 0.44
#